data_AF-A0A0F9K7R7-F1
#
_entry.id   AF-A0A0F9K7R7-F1
#
_cell.length_a   1.000
_cell.length_b   1.000
_cell.length_c   1.000
_cell.angle_alpha   90.00
_cell.angle_beta   90.00
_cell.angle_gamma   90.00
#
_symmetry.space_group_name_H-M   'P 1'
#
loop_
_entity.id
_entity.type
_entity.pdbx_description
1 polymer ?
#
loop_
_entity_poly.entity_id
_entity_poly.type
_entity_poly.pdbx_seq_one_letter_code
_entity_poly.pdbx_strand_id
1 'polypeptide(L)'
;MLNTNNLFHDLIVEVRALTEFHNPSSLFEDLHTDSLDGEYHFTTSRETMLMISRINEDSLKLHKKRCSLYSGFQELSRFKEHSERYAKLAAYADQIFVIGVADTPVGKIADNVHILTKNADIIRENWISIIKNKNIHISLIAQEIPSGKHHERYVGFYTNSKILTEKAVNILIDKKILSDATISGKQTYFKI
;
A
#
# COMPACT_ATOMS: atom_id res chain seq x y z
N MET A 1 9.49 17.03 9.40
CA MET A 1 10.58 16.59 8.49
C MET A 1 10.38 15.11 8.21
N LEU A 2 10.84 14.61 7.05
CA LEU A 2 10.84 13.17 6.76
C LEU A 2 11.70 12.43 7.80
N ASN A 3 11.27 11.25 8.21
CA ASN A 3 12.04 10.44 9.17
C ASN A 3 13.11 9.67 8.38
N THR A 4 14.39 9.93 8.65
CA THR A 4 15.50 9.27 7.94
C THR A 4 15.61 7.78 8.26
N ASN A 5 15.01 7.34 9.37
CA ASN A 5 14.95 5.93 9.74
C ASN A 5 13.74 5.21 9.11
N ASN A 6 12.90 5.93 8.33
CA ASN A 6 11.76 5.32 7.68
C ASN A 6 12.20 4.34 6.59
N LEU A 7 11.51 3.20 6.50
CA LEU A 7 11.86 2.13 5.58
C LEU A 7 11.87 2.57 4.10
N PHE A 8 10.99 3.49 3.72
CA PHE A 8 10.86 4.00 2.37
C PHE A 8 11.50 5.38 2.17
N HIS A 9 12.29 5.85 3.15
CA HIS A 9 12.88 7.20 3.10
C HIS A 9 13.62 7.46 1.78
N ASP A 10 14.59 6.61 1.44
CA ASP A 10 15.41 6.78 0.23
C ASP A 10 14.57 6.74 -1.04
N LEU A 11 13.57 5.87 -1.10
CA LEU A 11 12.67 5.77 -2.25
C LEU A 11 11.80 7.01 -2.40
N ILE A 12 11.28 7.56 -1.29
CA ILE A 12 10.53 8.82 -1.30
C ILE A 12 11.42 9.98 -1.76
N VAL A 13 12.68 10.03 -1.29
CA VAL A 13 13.65 11.06 -1.72
C VAL A 13 13.97 10.92 -3.21
N GLU A 14 14.20 9.69 -3.70
CA GLU A 14 14.47 9.40 -5.11
C GLU A 14 13.34 9.91 -6.00
N VAL A 15 12.08 9.57 -5.70
CA VAL A 15 10.93 9.99 -6.52
C VAL A 15 10.72 11.50 -6.47
N ARG A 16 10.99 12.16 -5.33
CA ARG A 16 10.91 13.62 -5.22
C ARG A 16 12.00 14.37 -5.97
N ALA A 17 13.10 13.71 -6.31
CA ALA A 17 14.21 14.28 -7.06
C ALA A 17 14.03 14.13 -8.58
N LEU A 18 12.99 13.42 -9.05
CA LEU A 18 12.72 13.28 -10.47
C LEU A 18 12.41 14.63 -11.12
N THR A 19 13.00 14.88 -12.28
CA THR A 19 12.82 16.11 -13.06
C THR A 19 11.49 16.14 -13.81
N GLU A 20 10.96 14.95 -14.14
CA GLU A 20 9.64 14.76 -14.74
C GLU A 20 8.72 14.20 -13.67
N PHE A 21 7.79 15.03 -13.21
CA PHE A 21 6.73 14.64 -12.28
C PHE A 21 5.44 15.39 -12.63
N HIS A 22 4.32 14.76 -12.34
CA HIS A 22 3.02 15.36 -12.58
C HIS A 22 2.55 16.16 -11.36
N ASN A 23 1.74 17.20 -11.63
CA ASN A 23 1.15 18.01 -10.58
C ASN A 23 0.22 17.13 -9.71
N PRO A 24 0.43 17.04 -8.39
CA PRO A 24 -0.40 16.21 -7.51
C PRO A 24 -1.86 16.68 -7.44
N SER A 25 -2.20 17.92 -7.83
CA SER A 25 -3.60 18.37 -7.90
C SER A 25 -4.49 17.45 -8.75
N SER A 26 -3.97 16.83 -9.82
CA SER A 26 -4.75 15.90 -10.63
C SER A 26 -5.05 14.57 -9.90
N LEU A 27 -4.27 14.21 -8.87
CA LEU A 27 -4.62 13.10 -7.98
C LEU A 27 -5.80 13.44 -7.07
N PHE A 28 -6.15 14.72 -6.91
CA PHE A 28 -7.10 15.20 -5.90
C PHE A 28 -8.40 15.73 -6.50
N GLU A 29 -8.38 16.27 -7.73
CA GLU A 29 -9.50 17.02 -8.30
C GLU A 29 -10.35 16.20 -9.30
N ASP A 30 -9.76 15.32 -10.13
CA ASP A 30 -10.48 14.61 -11.21
C ASP A 30 -10.03 13.14 -11.33
N LEU A 31 -10.37 12.30 -10.36
CA LEU A 31 -10.08 10.87 -10.41
C LEU A 31 -11.02 10.12 -11.37
N HIS A 32 -10.82 10.30 -12.67
CA HIS A 32 -11.23 9.31 -13.67
C HIS A 32 -10.25 8.13 -13.60
N THR A 33 -10.80 6.92 -13.51
CA THR A 33 -10.06 5.66 -13.35
C THR A 33 -9.13 5.31 -14.52
N ASP A 34 -9.12 6.13 -15.58
CA ASP A 34 -8.48 5.80 -16.86
C ASP A 34 -7.07 6.39 -17.05
N SER A 35 -6.53 7.24 -16.17
CA SER A 35 -5.23 7.89 -16.48
C SER A 35 -4.48 8.50 -15.28
N LEU A 36 -4.14 7.70 -14.28
CA LEU A 36 -2.98 8.06 -13.43
C LEU A 36 -1.73 7.42 -14.06
N ASP A 37 -0.98 8.23 -14.82
CA ASP A 37 0.25 7.82 -15.49
C ASP A 37 1.44 8.64 -14.96
N GLY A 38 2.58 7.98 -14.76
CA GLY A 38 3.81 8.59 -14.27
C GLY A 38 3.89 8.83 -12.77
N GLU A 39 4.78 9.74 -12.40
CA GLU A 39 5.25 9.94 -11.03
C GLU A 39 4.67 11.20 -10.42
N TYR A 40 4.16 11.07 -9.20
CA TYR A 40 3.60 12.17 -8.44
C TYR A 40 4.16 12.13 -7.04
N HIS A 41 4.54 13.28 -6.50
CA HIS A 41 4.88 13.41 -5.09
C HIS A 41 3.92 14.36 -4.40
N PHE A 42 3.59 14.10 -3.15
CA PHE A 42 2.59 14.89 -2.45
C PHE A 42 2.89 15.00 -0.95
N THR A 43 2.23 16.00 -0.34
CA THR A 43 1.96 16.02 1.09
C THR A 43 0.48 16.27 1.27
N THR A 44 -0.22 15.33 1.90
CA THR A 44 -1.69 15.35 1.95
C THR A 44 -2.24 14.80 3.27
N SER A 45 -3.55 14.85 3.45
CA SER A 45 -4.22 14.34 4.66
C SER A 45 -4.52 12.85 4.58
N ARG A 46 -4.85 12.25 5.73
CA ARG A 46 -5.34 10.87 5.82
C ARG A 46 -6.57 10.62 4.93
N GLU A 47 -7.51 11.55 4.89
CA GLU A 47 -8.74 11.43 4.10
C GLU A 47 -8.41 11.32 2.61
N THR A 48 -7.49 12.16 2.12
CA THR A 48 -7.03 12.10 0.74
C THR A 48 -6.24 10.83 0.44
N MET A 49 -5.39 10.36 1.35
CA MET A 49 -4.69 9.07 1.21
C MET A 49 -5.68 7.90 1.10
N LEU A 50 -6.73 7.90 1.91
CA LEU A 50 -7.78 6.88 1.87
C LEU A 50 -8.54 6.91 0.54
N MET A 51 -8.86 8.10 0.04
CA MET A 51 -9.51 8.28 -1.26
C MET A 51 -8.65 7.72 -2.40
N ILE A 52 -7.39 8.13 -2.52
CA ILE A 52 -6.49 7.67 -3.59
C ILE A 52 -6.28 6.15 -3.50
N SER A 53 -6.10 5.62 -2.29
CA SER A 53 -5.94 4.17 -2.08
C SER A 53 -7.13 3.39 -2.59
N ARG A 54 -8.36 3.84 -2.29
CA ARG A 54 -9.57 3.18 -2.77
C ARG A 54 -9.64 3.17 -4.28
N ILE A 55 -9.27 4.27 -4.92
CA ILE A 55 -9.33 4.38 -6.38
C ILE A 55 -8.29 3.48 -7.03
N ASN A 56 -7.07 3.44 -6.48
CA ASN A 56 -6.04 2.51 -6.89
C ASN A 56 -6.51 1.07 -6.71
N GLU A 57 -7.00 0.68 -5.53
CA GLU A 57 -7.53 -0.66 -5.26
C GLU A 57 -8.67 -1.05 -6.19
N ASP A 58 -9.56 -0.11 -6.54
CA ASP A 58 -10.68 -0.37 -7.44
C ASP A 58 -10.22 -0.65 -8.88
N SER A 59 -8.99 -0.27 -9.27
CA SER A 59 -8.38 -0.67 -10.55
C SER A 59 -8.25 -2.21 -10.68
N LEU A 60 -8.21 -2.96 -9.57
CA LEU A 60 -8.19 -4.43 -9.59
C LEU A 60 -9.37 -5.00 -10.38
N LYS A 61 -10.53 -4.32 -10.38
CA LYS A 61 -11.73 -4.72 -11.13
C LYS A 61 -11.49 -4.80 -12.63
N LEU A 62 -10.56 -3.99 -13.15
CA LEU A 62 -10.18 -3.97 -14.57
C LEU A 62 -9.28 -5.15 -14.95
N HIS A 63 -8.67 -5.82 -13.97
CA HIS A 63 -7.57 -6.76 -14.20
C HIS A 63 -7.91 -8.24 -13.98
N LYS A 64 -9.18 -8.57 -13.68
CA LYS A 64 -9.73 -9.94 -13.71
C LYS A 64 -8.86 -11.01 -13.00
N LYS A 65 -8.53 -10.80 -11.72
CA LYS A 65 -7.73 -11.71 -10.87
C LYS A 65 -6.28 -11.93 -11.33
N ARG A 66 -5.69 -10.96 -12.03
CA ARG A 66 -4.29 -11.05 -12.49
C ARG A 66 -3.31 -10.28 -11.62
N CYS A 67 -3.78 -9.48 -10.66
CA CYS A 67 -2.93 -8.60 -9.87
C CYS A 67 -2.94 -8.98 -8.40
N SER A 68 -1.77 -8.89 -7.77
CA SER A 68 -1.65 -8.94 -6.31
C SER A 68 -1.75 -7.53 -5.73
N LEU A 69 -2.40 -7.39 -4.57
CA LEU A 69 -2.45 -6.17 -3.77
C LEU A 69 -1.64 -6.36 -2.50
N TYR A 70 -0.78 -5.40 -2.17
CA TYR A 70 -0.11 -5.28 -0.88
C TYR A 70 -0.62 -4.02 -0.20
N SER A 71 -1.26 -4.16 0.95
CA SER A 71 -1.79 -3.03 1.72
C SER A 71 -1.20 -3.00 3.12
N GLY A 72 -0.58 -1.89 3.47
CA GLY A 72 -0.01 -1.62 4.79
C GLY A 72 -0.97 -0.84 5.67
N PHE A 73 -1.13 -1.29 6.91
CA PHE A 73 -1.88 -0.64 7.97
C PHE A 73 -0.98 -0.48 9.19
N GLN A 74 -1.17 0.60 9.94
CA GLN A 74 -0.45 0.82 11.20
C GLN A 74 -0.75 -0.30 12.20
N GLU A 75 -2.05 -0.59 12.37
CA GLU A 75 -2.58 -1.66 13.19
C GLU A 75 -3.68 -2.45 12.46
N LEU A 76 -3.89 -3.71 12.84
CA LEU A 76 -4.96 -4.53 12.27
C LEU A 76 -6.38 -4.08 12.69
N SER A 77 -6.53 -3.35 13.80
CA SER A 77 -7.81 -2.70 14.14
C SER A 77 -8.26 -1.72 13.06
N ARG A 78 -7.34 -0.94 12.47
CA ARG A 78 -7.64 -0.04 11.33
C ARG A 78 -8.04 -0.82 10.08
N PHE A 79 -7.42 -1.98 9.83
CA PHE A 79 -7.83 -2.86 8.73
C PHE A 79 -9.26 -3.40 8.93
N LYS A 80 -9.62 -3.75 10.17
CA LYS A 80 -10.93 -4.34 10.49
C LYS A 80 -12.10 -3.45 10.06
N GLU A 81 -11.94 -2.13 10.11
CA GLU A 81 -12.92 -1.14 9.60
C GLU A 81 -13.13 -1.21 8.08
N HIS A 82 -12.23 -1.90 7.36
CA HIS A 82 -12.21 -2.02 5.91
C HIS A 82 -12.27 -3.47 5.43
N SER A 83 -12.42 -4.45 6.33
CA SER A 83 -12.32 -5.87 6.00
C SER A 83 -13.38 -6.33 5.00
N GLU A 84 -14.60 -5.80 5.08
CA GLU A 84 -15.68 -6.09 4.11
C GLU A 84 -15.33 -5.62 2.70
N ARG A 85 -14.65 -4.48 2.56
CA ARG A 85 -14.17 -4.00 1.26
C ARG A 85 -13.14 -4.97 0.70
N TYR A 86 -12.21 -5.43 1.53
CA TYR A 86 -11.18 -6.37 1.11
C TYR A 86 -11.76 -7.74 0.72
N ALA A 87 -12.82 -8.19 1.39
CA ALA A 87 -13.59 -9.36 0.96
C ALA A 87 -14.20 -9.19 -0.45
N LYS A 88 -14.68 -7.99 -0.80
CA LYS A 88 -15.17 -7.69 -2.15
C LYS A 88 -14.04 -7.61 -3.17
N LEU A 89 -12.91 -7.00 -2.82
CA LEU A 89 -11.73 -6.90 -3.68
C LEU A 89 -11.11 -8.28 -3.98
N ALA A 90 -11.21 -9.23 -3.05
CA ALA A 90 -10.74 -10.61 -3.22
C ALA A 90 -11.32 -11.30 -4.46
N ALA A 91 -12.52 -10.91 -4.92
CA ALA A 91 -13.12 -11.42 -6.15
C ALA A 91 -12.39 -10.95 -7.44
N TYR A 92 -11.58 -9.89 -7.35
CA TYR A 92 -10.90 -9.25 -8.49
C TYR A 92 -9.38 -9.33 -8.43
N ALA A 93 -8.80 -9.68 -7.28
CA ALA A 93 -7.36 -9.87 -7.09
C ALA A 93 -6.94 -11.34 -7.27
N ASP A 94 -5.68 -11.56 -7.66
CA ASP A 94 -5.03 -12.86 -7.51
C ASP A 94 -4.81 -13.14 -6.02
N GLN A 95 -3.98 -12.32 -5.38
CA GLN A 95 -3.66 -12.38 -3.94
C GLN A 95 -3.79 -11.00 -3.32
N ILE A 96 -4.22 -10.93 -2.06
CA ILE A 96 -4.21 -9.71 -1.26
C ILE A 96 -3.39 -9.98 0.01
N PHE A 97 -2.39 -9.14 0.25
CA PHE A 97 -1.55 -9.19 1.44
C PHE A 97 -1.84 -7.96 2.28
N VAL A 98 -2.46 -8.16 3.43
CA VAL A 98 -2.73 -7.13 4.43
C VAL A 98 -1.62 -7.20 5.46
N ILE A 99 -0.85 -6.13 5.59
CA ILE A 99 0.30 -6.05 6.48
C ILE A 99 -0.05 -5.08 7.60
N GLY A 100 0.09 -5.48 8.86
CA GLY A 100 -0.15 -4.57 9.98
C GLY A 100 0.21 -5.18 11.33
N VAL A 101 0.34 -4.32 12.34
CA VAL A 101 0.67 -4.74 13.71
C VAL A 101 -0.52 -5.46 14.32
N ALA A 102 -0.25 -6.63 14.91
CA ALA A 102 -1.26 -7.49 15.52
C ALA A 102 -1.76 -6.95 16.87
N ASP A 103 -2.60 -5.93 16.85
CA ASP A 103 -3.27 -5.37 18.04
C ASP A 103 -4.64 -6.00 18.31
N THR A 104 -5.26 -6.59 17.29
CA THR A 104 -6.55 -7.28 17.38
C THR A 104 -6.55 -8.54 16.52
N PRO A 105 -7.29 -9.61 16.89
CA PRO A 105 -7.47 -10.75 16.02
C PRO A 105 -8.29 -10.38 14.78
N VAL A 106 -7.84 -10.86 13.62
CA VAL A 106 -8.54 -10.72 12.34
C VAL A 106 -8.94 -12.11 11.87
N GLY A 107 -10.25 -12.31 11.66
CA GLY A 107 -10.79 -13.55 11.13
C GLY A 107 -10.46 -13.74 9.64
N LYS A 108 -10.82 -14.91 9.10
CA LYS A 108 -10.69 -15.19 7.67
C LYS A 108 -11.56 -14.21 6.85
N ILE A 109 -10.94 -13.51 5.90
CA ILE A 109 -11.62 -12.56 5.01
C ILE A 109 -12.04 -13.21 3.70
N ALA A 110 -11.09 -13.85 3.00
CA ALA A 110 -11.30 -14.66 1.80
C ALA A 110 -10.10 -15.61 1.62
N ASP A 111 -10.20 -16.60 0.74
CA ASP A 111 -9.15 -17.62 0.56
C ASP A 111 -7.81 -17.04 0.09
N ASN A 112 -7.85 -15.96 -0.70
CA ASN A 112 -6.69 -15.28 -1.25
C ASN A 112 -6.33 -13.98 -0.50
N VAL A 113 -6.86 -13.76 0.71
CA VAL A 113 -6.49 -12.65 1.58
C VAL A 113 -5.61 -13.16 2.72
N HIS A 114 -4.39 -12.65 2.80
CA HIS A 114 -3.36 -13.08 3.75
C HIS A 114 -3.04 -11.95 4.71
N ILE A 115 -3.09 -12.24 6.01
CA ILE A 115 -2.72 -11.29 7.07
C ILE A 115 -1.26 -11.54 7.45
N LEU A 116 -0.42 -10.51 7.32
CA LEU A 116 1.01 -10.55 7.58
C LEU A 116 1.35 -9.58 8.72
N THR A 117 1.86 -10.11 9.83
CA THR A 117 2.15 -9.31 11.04
C THR A 117 3.62 -9.31 11.42
N LYS A 118 4.39 -10.23 10.84
CA LYS A 118 5.83 -10.36 11.09
C LYS A 118 6.54 -9.09 10.60
N ASN A 119 7.31 -8.46 11.48
CA ASN A 119 8.06 -7.22 11.22
C ASN A 119 7.18 -6.05 10.71
N ALA A 120 5.86 -6.12 10.92
CA ALA A 120 4.94 -5.08 10.46
C ALA A 120 5.10 -3.76 11.24
N ASP A 121 5.70 -3.81 12.44
CA ASP A 121 6.05 -2.64 13.25
C ASP A 121 7.05 -1.71 12.54
N ILE A 122 7.90 -2.24 11.65
CA ILE A 122 8.89 -1.47 10.88
C ILE A 122 8.21 -0.51 9.90
N ILE A 123 7.01 -0.85 9.42
CA ILE A 123 6.23 -0.05 8.46
C ILE A 123 5.03 0.64 9.12
N ARG A 124 4.96 0.69 10.46
CA ARG A 124 3.80 1.24 11.19
C ARG A 124 3.49 2.68 10.79
N GLU A 125 4.51 3.48 10.48
CA GLU A 125 4.36 4.88 10.05
C GLU A 125 4.17 5.03 8.54
N ASN A 126 4.03 3.92 7.79
CA ASN A 126 3.89 3.94 6.35
C ASN A 126 2.48 3.61 5.89
N TRP A 127 1.99 4.43 4.97
CA TRP A 127 0.88 4.08 4.12
C TRP A 127 1.41 3.31 2.92
N ILE A 128 0.88 2.11 2.65
CA ILE A 128 1.31 1.28 1.53
C ILE A 128 0.07 0.76 0.80
N SER A 129 -0.03 1.02 -0.50
CA SER A 129 -0.95 0.35 -1.40
C SER A 129 -0.23 0.08 -2.71
N ILE A 130 0.13 -1.18 -2.94
CA ILE A 130 0.89 -1.61 -4.13
C ILE A 130 0.06 -2.64 -4.87
N ILE A 131 -0.22 -2.38 -6.14
CA ILE A 131 -0.85 -3.34 -7.05
C ILE A 131 0.18 -3.73 -8.08
N LYS A 132 0.41 -5.03 -8.25
CA LYS A 132 1.36 -5.49 -9.27
C LYS A 132 0.96 -6.78 -9.94
N ASN A 133 1.40 -6.92 -11.19
CA ASN A 133 1.61 -8.18 -11.88
C ASN A 133 2.72 -8.00 -12.92
N LYS A 134 2.83 -8.92 -13.89
CA LYS A 134 3.84 -8.85 -14.95
C LYS A 134 3.81 -7.52 -15.75
N ASN A 135 2.63 -6.92 -15.92
CA ASN A 135 2.41 -5.78 -16.83
C ASN A 135 1.87 -4.52 -16.13
N ILE A 136 1.34 -4.66 -14.91
CA ILE A 136 0.69 -3.59 -14.16
C ILE A 136 1.51 -3.36 -12.91
N HIS A 137 1.86 -2.11 -12.67
CA HIS A 137 2.65 -1.67 -11.53
C HIS A 137 2.01 -0.37 -11.08
N ILE A 138 1.50 -0.35 -9.86
CA ILE A 138 0.91 0.85 -9.24
C ILE A 138 1.39 0.85 -7.80
N SER A 139 1.95 1.96 -7.34
CA SER A 139 2.43 2.09 -5.97
C SER A 139 2.04 3.44 -5.41
N LEU A 140 1.31 3.41 -4.32
CA LEU A 140 1.05 4.55 -3.45
C LEU A 140 1.74 4.30 -2.12
N ILE A 141 2.80 5.05 -1.85
CA ILE A 141 3.63 4.90 -0.66
C ILE A 141 3.79 6.25 -0.01
N ALA A 142 3.50 6.34 1.28
CA ALA A 142 3.71 7.55 2.04
C ALA A 142 4.21 7.24 3.45
N GLN A 143 4.86 8.23 4.05
CA GLN A 143 5.22 8.25 5.45
C GLN A 143 4.32 9.24 6.17
N GLU A 144 3.78 8.84 7.33
CA GLU A 144 3.16 9.77 8.26
C GLU A 144 4.18 10.79 8.77
N ILE A 145 3.78 12.06 8.80
CA ILE A 145 4.54 13.15 9.37
C ILE A 145 4.08 13.30 10.83
N PRO A 146 4.96 13.12 11.82
CA PRO A 146 4.62 13.32 13.22
C PRO A 146 4.06 14.74 13.43
N SER A 147 2.82 14.84 13.87
CA SER A 147 2.16 16.11 14.18
C SER A 147 1.79 16.13 15.66
N GLY A 148 2.35 17.08 16.40
CA GLY A 148 2.14 17.16 17.84
C GLY A 148 0.71 17.48 18.27
N LYS A 149 -0.16 18.05 17.39
CA LYS A 149 -1.52 18.48 17.78
C LYS A 149 -2.63 18.46 16.72
N HIS A 150 -2.40 18.21 15.42
CA HIS A 150 -3.50 18.22 14.43
C HIS A 150 -3.27 17.27 13.24
N HIS A 151 -4.36 16.59 12.83
CA HIS A 151 -4.58 15.77 11.62
C HIS A 151 -3.36 15.03 11.04
N GLU A 152 -3.39 13.69 11.04
CA GLU A 152 -2.38 12.83 10.39
C GLU A 152 -2.11 13.34 8.95
N ARG A 153 -0.87 13.78 8.68
CA ARG A 153 -0.42 14.19 7.35
C ARG A 153 0.55 13.18 6.82
N TYR A 154 0.56 12.99 5.51
CA TYR A 154 1.37 12.00 4.82
C TYR A 154 2.18 12.66 3.72
N VAL A 155 3.48 12.35 3.67
CA VAL A 155 4.37 12.72 2.57
C VAL A 155 4.76 11.46 1.82
N GLY A 156 4.56 11.46 0.51
CA GLY A 156 4.72 10.24 -0.27
C GLY A 156 4.66 10.47 -1.76
N PHE A 157 4.48 9.37 -2.47
CA PHE A 157 4.38 9.36 -3.91
C PHE A 157 3.35 8.36 -4.42
N TYR A 158 2.90 8.63 -5.63
CA TYR A 158 2.25 7.68 -6.52
C TYR A 158 3.17 7.43 -7.71
N THR A 159 3.24 6.21 -8.19
CA THR A 159 3.92 5.86 -9.44
C THR A 159 3.27 4.64 -10.07
N ASN A 160 3.37 4.55 -11.40
CA ASN A 160 3.13 3.33 -12.15
C ASN A 160 4.40 2.74 -12.79
N SER A 161 5.58 3.27 -12.42
CA SER A 161 6.87 2.78 -12.88
C SER A 161 7.15 1.38 -12.33
N LYS A 162 7.38 0.44 -13.25
CA LYS A 162 7.79 -0.93 -12.91
C LYS A 162 9.00 -0.94 -11.97
N ILE A 163 10.03 -0.15 -12.27
CA ILE A 163 11.29 -0.15 -11.51
C ILE A 163 11.04 0.32 -10.07
N LEU A 164 10.28 1.40 -9.88
CA LEU A 164 9.98 1.94 -8.55
C LEU A 164 9.07 1.01 -7.74
N THR A 165 8.06 0.40 -8.39
CA THR A 165 7.21 -0.61 -7.76
C THR A 165 8.00 -1.84 -7.34
N GLU A 166 8.90 -2.36 -8.19
CA GLU A 166 9.75 -3.50 -7.85
C GLU A 166 10.70 -3.17 -6.69
N LYS A 167 11.32 -1.98 -6.67
CA LYS A 167 12.11 -1.50 -5.52
C LYS A 167 11.29 -1.50 -4.23
N ALA A 168 10.07 -0.95 -4.26
CA ALA A 168 9.20 -0.91 -3.08
C ALA A 168 8.87 -2.30 -2.54
N VAL A 169 8.58 -3.25 -3.42
CA VAL A 169 8.33 -4.64 -3.03
C VAL A 169 9.59 -5.28 -2.45
N ASN A 170 10.74 -5.10 -3.10
CA ASN A 170 11.99 -5.73 -2.66
C ASN A 170 12.37 -5.25 -1.26
N ILE A 171 12.14 -3.97 -0.95
CA ILE A 171 12.28 -3.44 0.42
C ILE A 171 11.46 -4.24 1.43
N LEU A 172 10.20 -4.58 1.11
CA LEU A 172 9.36 -5.40 2.00
C LEU A 172 9.84 -6.86 2.13
N ILE A 173 10.38 -7.43 1.05
CA ILE A 173 10.96 -8.79 1.05
C ILE A 173 12.25 -8.82 1.88
N ASP A 174 13.15 -7.87 1.65
CA ASP A 174 14.45 -7.78 2.32
C ASP A 174 14.31 -7.62 3.84
N LYS A 175 13.25 -6.91 4.27
CA LYS A 175 12.89 -6.79 5.69
C LYS A 175 12.07 -7.96 6.23
N LYS A 176 11.86 -9.01 5.42
CA LYS A 176 11.12 -10.24 5.78
C LYS A 176 9.68 -9.96 6.21
N ILE A 177 9.09 -8.87 5.70
CA ILE A 177 7.68 -8.52 5.89
C ILE A 177 6.83 -9.37 4.96
N LEU A 178 7.21 -9.40 3.68
CA LEU A 178 6.71 -10.38 2.72
C LEU A 178 7.61 -11.62 2.81
N SER A 179 7.18 -12.65 3.52
CA SER A 179 7.96 -13.89 3.57
C SER A 179 7.85 -14.68 2.27
N ASP A 180 8.94 -15.30 1.83
CA ASP A 180 9.06 -16.13 0.61
C ASP A 180 8.05 -17.30 0.52
N ALA A 181 7.35 -17.62 1.61
CA ALA A 181 6.31 -18.65 1.67
C ALA A 181 5.01 -18.30 0.92
N THR A 182 4.93 -17.11 0.32
CA THR A 182 3.76 -16.70 -0.48
C THR A 182 3.71 -17.35 -1.88
N ILE A 183 4.70 -18.16 -2.23
CA ILE A 183 4.65 -19.06 -3.40
C ILE A 183 3.99 -20.38 -2.97
N SER A 184 2.66 -20.45 -3.15
CA SER A 184 1.80 -21.63 -3.01
C SER A 184 1.30 -21.98 -1.60
N GLY A 185 0.07 -21.52 -1.31
CA GLY A 185 -0.94 -22.35 -0.65
C GLY A 185 -0.91 -22.50 0.88
N LYS A 186 -0.06 -21.80 1.63
CA LYS A 186 -0.10 -21.84 3.11
C LYS A 186 -0.48 -20.51 3.74
N GLN A 187 -1.75 -20.43 4.13
CA GLN A 187 -2.29 -19.41 5.02
C GLN A 187 -1.61 -19.53 6.40
N THR A 188 -0.96 -18.47 6.87
CA THR A 188 -0.58 -18.34 8.29
C THR A 188 -1.79 -17.87 9.07
N TYR A 189 -2.54 -18.80 9.65
CA TYR A 189 -3.51 -18.49 10.70
C TYR A 189 -2.83 -18.53 12.06
N PHE A 190 -3.20 -17.57 12.91
CA PHE A 190 -2.94 -17.65 14.33
C PHE A 190 -3.73 -18.81 14.93
N LYS A 191 -3.06 -19.62 15.76
CA LYS A 191 -3.72 -20.26 16.90
C LYS A 191 -3.67 -19.28 18.05
N ILE A 192 -4.84 -18.97 18.61
CA ILE A 192 -4.98 -18.42 19.97
C ILE A 192 -4.64 -19.55 20.94
#